data_AF-A0A453L5Z5-F1
#
_entry.id   AF-A0A453L5Z5-F1
#
_cell.length_a   1.000
_cell.length_b   1.000
_cell.length_c   1.000
_cell.angle_alpha   90.00
_cell.angle_beta   90.00
_cell.angle_gamma   90.00
#
_symmetry.space_group_name_H-M   'P 1'
#
loop_
_entity.id
_entity.type
_entity.pdbx_description
1 polymer ?
#
loop_
_entity_poly.entity_id
_entity_poly.type
_entity_poly.pdbx_seq_one_letter_code
_entity_poly.pdbx_strand_id
1 'polypeptide(L)'
;GNRKKVGHLWKLPGANERLQLVRADLLEEGSFDDAVMACEGVFHIASPVLGKSDSNCKACCICFQHSLYYHYHAMYLNMIFISQEATLGPAINGTLNVLRSCKKSPFLKRVVLTSSSSAVRIRDETQQPELLWDETTWSSVPLCEKLQLWYALAKVFAEKAALDFAKENNIDLVTVLPSFVIGPSLSHELCTTASDILGLLQGDTDRFTSYGRMGYVHIDDVARSHILVYETPEARGRYLCSSVVLDNNELVGLLTKQFPVFPIP
;
A
#
# COMPACT_ATOMS: atom_id res chain seq x y z
N GLY A 1 2.74 18.56 -14.43
CA GLY A 1 2.89 17.09 -14.20
C GLY A 1 2.80 16.31 -15.49
N ASN A 2 3.25 15.05 -15.50
CA ASN A 2 3.19 14.17 -16.68
C ASN A 2 1.72 13.76 -16.97
N ARG A 3 1.08 14.40 -17.97
CA ARG A 3 -0.33 14.19 -18.32
C ARG A 3 -0.67 12.74 -18.70
N LYS A 4 0.28 11.96 -19.25
CA LYS A 4 0.02 10.55 -19.60
C LYS A 4 -0.23 9.70 -18.34
N LYS A 5 0.52 9.97 -17.27
CA LYS A 5 0.44 9.19 -16.03
C LYS A 5 -0.75 9.56 -15.16
N VAL A 6 -1.05 10.86 -15.07
CA VAL A 6 -2.01 11.39 -14.08
C VAL A 6 -3.32 11.86 -14.73
N GLY A 7 -3.39 11.82 -16.06
CA GLY A 7 -4.52 12.33 -16.83
C GLY A 7 -5.82 11.59 -16.55
N HIS A 8 -5.75 10.30 -16.20
CA HIS A 8 -6.92 9.49 -15.85
C HIS A 8 -7.60 9.96 -14.55
N LEU A 9 -6.86 10.60 -13.64
CA LEU A 9 -7.38 11.07 -12.36
C LEU A 9 -8.35 12.24 -12.53
N TRP A 10 -8.11 13.11 -13.52
CA TRP A 10 -9.01 14.22 -13.85
C TRP A 10 -10.35 13.74 -14.45
N LYS A 11 -10.46 12.46 -14.81
CA LYS A 11 -11.72 11.85 -15.26
C LYS A 11 -12.57 11.34 -14.10
N LEU A 12 -12.02 11.32 -12.88
CA LEU A 12 -12.78 10.87 -11.71
C LEU A 12 -13.88 11.88 -11.37
N PRO A 13 -15.07 11.41 -10.92
CA PRO A 13 -16.15 12.28 -10.52
C PRO A 13 -15.70 13.33 -9.49
N GLY A 14 -15.86 14.60 -9.84
CA GLY A 14 -15.54 15.72 -8.96
C GLY A 14 -14.05 16.06 -8.81
N ALA A 15 -13.19 15.50 -9.67
CA ALA A 15 -11.76 15.79 -9.66
C ALA A 15 -11.47 17.26 -10.00
N ASN A 16 -12.19 17.87 -10.95
CA ASN A 16 -11.94 19.26 -11.35
C ASN A 16 -12.19 20.26 -10.21
N GLU A 17 -12.99 19.88 -9.22
CA GLU A 17 -13.37 20.70 -8.08
C GLU A 17 -12.53 20.42 -6.83
N ARG A 18 -12.00 19.20 -6.68
CA ARG A 18 -11.42 18.72 -5.39
C ARG A 18 -10.08 18.00 -5.49
N LEU A 19 -9.62 17.66 -6.69
CA LEU A 19 -8.32 17.04 -6.88
C LEU A 19 -7.25 18.12 -7.08
N GLN A 20 -6.27 18.14 -6.20
CA GLN A 20 -5.06 18.92 -6.38
C GLN A 20 -3.87 17.97 -6.54
N LEU A 21 -3.11 18.20 -7.61
CA LEU A 21 -1.92 17.43 -7.90
C LEU A 21 -0.69 18.21 -7.45
N VAL A 22 0.00 17.69 -6.43
CA VAL A 22 1.23 18.29 -5.89
C VAL A 22 2.42 17.42 -6.30
N ARG A 23 3.54 18.07 -6.64
CA ARG A 23 4.79 17.38 -6.91
C ARG A 23 5.54 17.20 -5.59
N ALA A 24 5.92 15.97 -5.26
CA ALA A 24 6.87 15.66 -4.20
C ALA A 24 7.68 14.41 -4.57
N ASP A 25 8.71 14.08 -3.81
CA ASP A 25 9.55 12.90 -4.01
C ASP A 25 9.87 12.26 -2.66
N LEU A 26 9.68 10.94 -2.52
CA LEU A 26 9.93 10.24 -1.25
C LEU A 26 11.33 10.46 -0.72
N LEU A 27 12.33 10.62 -1.60
CA LEU A 27 13.72 10.78 -1.19
C LEU A 27 14.18 12.23 -1.14
N GLU A 28 13.37 13.18 -1.59
CA GLU A 28 13.66 14.61 -1.46
C GLU A 28 13.10 15.12 -0.13
N GLU A 29 13.99 15.42 0.81
CA GLU A 29 13.63 15.88 2.15
C GLU A 29 12.78 17.15 2.10
N GLY A 30 11.67 17.17 2.86
CA GLY A 30 10.77 18.32 2.95
C GLY A 30 9.86 18.51 1.73
N SER A 31 9.95 17.68 0.69
CA SER A 31 9.10 17.81 -0.51
C SER A 31 7.60 17.61 -0.25
N PHE A 32 7.23 17.07 0.92
CA PHE A 32 5.84 16.89 1.36
C PHE A 32 5.34 18.01 2.28
N ASP A 33 6.20 18.95 2.70
CA ASP A 33 5.86 19.97 3.71
C ASP A 33 4.63 20.77 3.28
N ASP A 34 4.66 21.38 2.09
CA ASP A 34 3.54 22.20 1.59
C ASP A 34 2.24 21.40 1.44
N ALA A 35 2.33 20.15 0.98
CA ALA A 35 1.16 19.29 0.76
C ALA A 35 0.49 18.91 2.09
N VAL A 36 1.29 18.67 3.13
CA VAL A 36 0.81 18.19 4.43
C VAL A 36 0.37 19.34 5.35
N MET A 37 1.01 20.51 5.25
CA MET A 37 0.65 21.70 6.04
C MET A 37 -0.80 22.14 5.83
N ALA A 38 -1.38 21.79 4.70
CA ALA A 38 -2.74 22.13 4.38
C ALA A 38 -3.76 21.09 4.89
N CYS A 39 -3.34 19.95 5.45
CA CYS A 39 -4.19 18.76 5.63
C CYS A 39 -4.36 18.33 7.09
N GLU A 40 -5.53 17.74 7.39
CA GLU A 40 -5.83 17.11 8.69
C GLU A 40 -5.61 15.61 8.68
N GLY A 41 -5.61 15.00 7.50
CA GLY A 41 -5.37 13.56 7.31
C GLY A 41 -4.33 13.31 6.24
N VAL A 42 -3.44 12.36 6.49
CA VAL A 42 -2.43 11.93 5.51
C VAL A 42 -2.50 10.42 5.32
N PHE A 43 -2.69 9.99 4.09
CA PHE A 43 -2.71 8.59 3.70
C PHE A 43 -1.42 8.32 2.94
N HIS A 44 -0.47 7.73 3.65
CA HIS A 44 0.82 7.37 3.09
C HIS A 44 0.74 5.99 2.45
N ILE A 45 0.39 5.96 1.16
CA ILE A 45 0.23 4.74 0.36
C ILE A 45 1.50 4.47 -0.47
N ALA A 46 2.29 5.51 -0.73
CA ALA A 46 3.45 5.39 -1.59
C ALA A 46 4.56 4.56 -0.94
N SER A 47 5.01 3.55 -1.66
CA SER A 47 6.13 2.73 -1.24
C SER A 47 6.83 2.18 -2.47
N PRO A 48 8.18 2.11 -2.49
CA PRO A 48 8.89 1.43 -3.55
C PRO A 48 8.44 -0.03 -3.63
N VAL A 49 8.10 -0.51 -4.83
CA VAL A 49 7.78 -1.92 -5.09
C VAL A 49 8.86 -2.50 -6.00
N LEU A 50 9.30 -3.73 -5.71
CA LEU A 50 10.27 -4.43 -6.57
C LEU A 50 9.64 -4.65 -7.95
N GLY A 51 10.24 -4.07 -8.98
CA GLY A 51 9.92 -4.28 -10.39
C GLY A 51 11.20 -4.19 -11.22
N LYS A 52 11.21 -4.78 -12.43
CA LYS A 52 12.28 -4.51 -13.40
C LYS A 52 12.37 -3.01 -13.62
N SER A 53 13.59 -2.51 -13.84
CA SER A 53 13.94 -1.10 -14.00
C SER A 53 13.20 -0.45 -15.17
N ASP A 54 11.93 -0.12 -14.99
CA ASP A 54 11.30 0.97 -15.69
C ASP A 54 11.37 2.17 -14.76
N SER A 55 12.19 3.15 -15.16
CA SER A 55 12.42 4.45 -14.52
C SER A 55 11.15 5.32 -14.41
N ASN A 56 9.96 4.73 -14.54
CA ASN A 56 8.71 5.41 -14.77
C ASN A 56 7.50 4.94 -13.94
N CYS A 57 7.58 3.92 -13.09
CA CYS A 57 6.48 3.62 -12.17
C CYS A 57 6.36 4.67 -11.05
N LYS A 58 5.16 5.23 -10.84
CA LYS A 58 4.93 6.30 -9.85
C LYS A 58 3.81 6.01 -8.84
N ALA A 59 4.12 6.08 -7.55
CA ALA A 59 3.19 5.84 -6.43
C ALA A 59 2.56 7.13 -5.88
N CYS A 60 1.43 7.01 -5.17
CA CYS A 60 0.62 8.14 -4.70
C CYS A 60 0.61 8.26 -3.17
N CYS A 61 0.87 9.44 -2.58
CA CYS A 61 0.34 9.78 -1.25
C CYS A 61 -0.94 10.60 -1.42
N ILE A 62 -1.91 10.45 -0.52
CA ILE A 62 -3.17 11.20 -0.58
C ILE A 62 -3.30 12.00 0.73
N CYS A 63 -3.41 13.33 0.66
CA CYS A 63 -3.65 14.18 1.84
C CYS A 63 -5.03 14.84 1.76
N PHE A 64 -5.68 15.06 2.91
CA PHE A 64 -7.08 15.50 3.01
C PHE A 64 -7.26 16.82 3.76
N GLN A 65 -8.08 17.71 3.20
CA GLN A 65 -8.57 18.97 3.80
C GLN A 65 -10.04 18.83 4.24
N HIS A 66 -10.43 19.48 5.34
CA HIS A 66 -11.83 19.51 5.81
C HIS A 66 -12.78 20.10 4.74
N SER A 67 -13.84 19.39 4.41
CA SER A 67 -15.20 19.97 4.35
C SER A 67 -16.23 18.87 4.63
N LEU A 68 -17.19 19.27 5.46
CA LEU A 68 -18.34 18.57 6.01
C LEU A 68 -18.98 17.49 5.10
N TYR A 69 -19.02 16.27 5.64
CA TYR A 69 -20.12 15.31 5.69
C TYR A 69 -20.91 14.90 4.42
N TYR A 70 -20.91 13.57 4.26
CA TYR A 70 -21.87 12.67 3.62
C TYR A 70 -21.87 12.51 2.10
N HIS A 71 -21.88 11.21 1.76
CA HIS A 71 -21.91 10.56 0.47
C HIS A 71 -20.55 10.55 -0.24
N TYR A 72 -19.94 9.36 -0.21
CA TYR A 72 -18.92 8.88 -1.14
C TYR A 72 -18.96 9.73 -2.40
N HIS A 73 -17.95 10.57 -2.60
CA HIS A 73 -17.50 11.17 -3.86
C HIS A 73 -16.73 12.47 -3.65
N ALA A 74 -16.71 13.08 -2.45
CA ALA A 74 -16.03 14.37 -2.26
C ALA A 74 -14.92 14.36 -1.20
N MET A 75 -13.83 13.67 -1.52
CA MET A 75 -12.58 13.80 -0.79
C MET A 75 -11.72 14.91 -1.41
N TYR A 76 -11.17 15.81 -0.60
CA TYR A 76 -10.06 16.67 -1.03
C TYR A 76 -8.85 15.76 -1.21
N LEU A 77 -8.51 15.44 -2.45
CA LEU A 77 -7.37 14.59 -2.77
C LEU A 77 -6.18 15.49 -3.09
N ASN A 78 -5.25 15.65 -2.16
CA ASN A 78 -3.90 16.05 -2.52
C ASN A 78 -3.15 14.79 -2.94
N MET A 79 -3.14 14.49 -4.24
CA MET A 79 -2.39 13.35 -4.77
C MET A 79 -0.95 13.75 -5.06
N ILE A 80 -0.04 13.05 -4.41
CA ILE A 80 1.40 13.28 -4.47
C ILE A 80 2.06 12.17 -5.28
N PHE A 81 2.74 12.51 -6.37
CA PHE A 81 3.35 11.52 -7.27
C PHE A 81 4.83 11.29 -7.00
N ILE A 82 5.24 10.05 -6.77
CA ILE A 82 6.62 9.67 -6.45
C ILE A 82 7.16 8.66 -7.47
N SER A 83 8.44 8.67 -7.82
CA SER A 83 9.12 7.56 -8.55
C SER A 83 10.04 6.77 -7.62
N GLN A 84 10.15 5.42 -7.74
CA GLN A 84 11.43 4.68 -7.55
C GLN A 84 11.40 3.14 -7.57
N GLU A 85 12.61 2.59 -7.79
CA GLU A 85 13.09 1.22 -7.53
C GLU A 85 13.19 0.90 -6.03
N ALA A 86 12.95 -0.37 -5.66
CA ALA A 86 12.95 -0.82 -4.29
C ALA A 86 14.32 -1.31 -3.79
N THR A 87 14.88 -0.59 -2.81
CA THR A 87 15.87 -1.10 -1.86
C THR A 87 15.38 -0.79 -0.43
N LEU A 88 15.98 -1.42 0.59
CA LEU A 88 15.58 -1.28 2.00
C LEU A 88 15.60 0.18 2.48
N GLY A 89 16.68 0.91 2.17
CA GLY A 89 16.89 2.29 2.61
C GLY A 89 15.82 3.28 2.11
N PRO A 90 15.52 3.33 0.79
CA PRO A 90 14.46 4.17 0.23
C PRO A 90 13.08 3.94 0.84
N ALA A 91 12.71 2.69 1.16
CA ALA A 91 11.43 2.41 1.81
C ALA A 91 11.34 3.05 3.19
N ILE A 92 12.38 2.91 4.02
CA ILE A 92 12.43 3.49 5.37
C ILE A 92 12.50 5.01 5.29
N ASN A 93 13.42 5.55 4.48
CA ASN A 93 13.66 6.98 4.38
C ASN A 93 12.46 7.71 3.78
N GLY A 94 11.80 7.12 2.77
CA GLY A 94 10.58 7.66 2.19
C GLY A 94 9.46 7.77 3.22
N THR A 95 9.23 6.72 4.00
CA THR A 95 8.23 6.73 5.07
C THR A 95 8.53 7.79 6.12
N LEU A 96 9.78 7.87 6.59
CA LEU A 96 10.19 8.86 7.57
C LEU A 96 10.12 10.30 7.02
N ASN A 97 10.39 10.51 5.73
CA ASN A 97 10.29 11.83 5.11
C ASN A 97 8.85 12.36 5.19
N VAL A 98 7.85 11.53 4.82
CA VAL A 98 6.43 11.92 4.93
C VAL A 98 6.06 12.21 6.39
N LEU A 99 6.50 11.38 7.34
CA LEU A 99 6.20 11.58 8.77
C LEU A 99 6.88 12.83 9.35
N ARG A 100 8.07 13.20 8.87
CA ARG A 100 8.73 14.46 9.25
C ARG A 100 7.94 15.67 8.76
N SER A 101 7.36 15.63 7.57
CA SER A 101 6.44 16.68 7.10
C SER A 101 5.14 16.70 7.91
N CYS A 102 4.59 15.54 8.24
CA CYS A 102 3.43 15.40 9.14
C CYS A 102 3.67 16.05 10.50
N LYS A 103 4.83 15.82 11.12
CA LYS A 103 5.21 16.43 12.40
C LYS A 103 5.17 17.95 12.39
N LYS A 104 5.44 18.59 11.25
CA LYS A 104 5.47 20.07 11.14
C LYS A 104 4.06 20.67 11.09
N SER A 105 3.04 19.89 10.73
CA SER A 105 1.67 20.39 10.55
C SER A 105 0.91 20.43 11.88
N PRO A 106 0.47 21.62 12.35
CA PRO A 106 -0.35 21.74 13.55
C PRO A 106 -1.80 21.30 13.32
N PHE A 107 -2.19 21.04 12.07
CA PHE A 107 -3.56 20.65 11.70
C PHE A 107 -3.75 19.14 11.60
N LEU A 108 -2.65 18.37 11.61
CA LEU A 108 -2.69 16.93 11.44
C LEU A 108 -3.43 16.26 12.61
N LYS A 109 -4.43 15.45 12.26
CA LYS A 109 -5.18 14.62 13.22
C LYS A 109 -4.72 13.17 13.20
N ARG A 110 -4.51 12.59 12.01
CA ARG A 110 -4.13 11.18 11.86
C ARG A 110 -3.38 10.92 10.56
N VAL A 111 -2.42 10.00 10.63
CA VAL A 111 -1.77 9.39 9.47
C VAL A 111 -2.25 7.95 9.31
N VAL A 112 -2.64 7.57 8.11
CA VAL A 112 -2.91 6.17 7.73
C VAL A 112 -1.78 5.70 6.81
N LEU A 113 -1.00 4.72 7.26
CA LEU A 113 0.10 4.14 6.49
C LEU A 113 -0.32 2.83 5.83
N THR A 114 -0.08 2.69 4.53
CA THR A 114 -0.17 1.40 3.84
C THR A 114 1.10 0.60 4.06
N SER A 115 1.06 -0.34 4.99
CA SER A 115 2.07 -1.40 5.11
C SER A 115 1.71 -2.55 4.17
N SER A 116 1.86 -3.81 4.58
CA SER A 116 1.66 -4.99 3.73
C SER A 116 1.51 -6.22 4.60
N SER A 117 0.68 -7.19 4.18
CA SER A 117 0.62 -8.50 4.83
C SER A 117 1.98 -9.21 4.86
N SER A 118 2.93 -8.84 3.97
CA SER A 118 4.32 -9.32 4.00
C SER A 118 5.09 -8.91 5.26
N ALA A 119 4.61 -7.95 6.03
CA ALA A 119 5.17 -7.59 7.34
C ALA A 119 4.65 -8.48 8.48
N VAL A 120 3.68 -9.36 8.21
CA VAL A 120 3.05 -10.29 9.17
C VAL A 120 3.31 -11.74 8.79
N ARG A 121 3.21 -12.08 7.50
CA ARG A 121 3.01 -13.47 7.06
C ARG A 121 4.25 -14.36 6.91
N ILE A 122 5.48 -13.84 7.08
CA ILE A 122 6.70 -14.65 6.88
C ILE A 122 7.23 -15.15 8.22
N ARG A 123 7.05 -16.44 8.51
CA ARG A 123 7.53 -17.07 9.75
C ARG A 123 7.97 -18.50 9.51
N ASP A 124 8.73 -19.04 10.46
CA ASP A 124 9.00 -20.47 10.51
C ASP A 124 7.88 -21.16 11.28
N GLU A 125 6.94 -21.77 10.55
CA GLU A 125 5.79 -22.47 11.13
C GLU A 125 6.22 -23.66 12.00
N THR A 126 7.40 -24.24 11.75
CA THR A 126 7.91 -25.36 12.57
C THR A 126 8.28 -24.90 13.99
N GLN A 127 8.57 -23.60 14.15
CA GLN A 127 8.95 -23.01 15.43
C GLN A 127 7.75 -22.39 16.17
N GLN A 128 6.68 -22.03 15.46
CA GLN A 128 5.54 -21.29 16.01
C GLN A 128 4.18 -21.77 15.46
N PRO A 129 3.81 -23.05 15.64
CA PRO A 129 2.60 -23.63 15.05
C PRO A 129 1.30 -23.07 15.65
N GLU A 130 1.32 -22.62 16.90
CA GLU A 130 0.13 -22.11 17.61
C GLU A 130 -0.14 -20.61 17.40
N LEU A 131 0.77 -19.88 16.74
CA LEU A 131 0.65 -18.44 16.59
C LEU A 131 -0.48 -18.09 15.61
N LEU A 132 -1.47 -17.32 16.07
CA LEU A 132 -2.52 -16.78 15.22
C LEU A 132 -1.94 -15.76 14.22
N TRP A 133 -2.49 -15.72 13.01
CA TRP A 133 -2.13 -14.72 12.01
C TRP A 133 -2.96 -13.46 12.25
N ASP A 134 -2.57 -12.69 13.26
CA ASP A 134 -3.21 -11.42 13.60
C ASP A 134 -2.21 -10.25 13.60
N GLU A 135 -2.72 -9.07 13.91
CA GLU A 135 -2.00 -7.81 13.85
C GLU A 135 -0.92 -7.65 14.93
N THR A 136 -0.83 -8.56 15.90
CA THR A 136 0.25 -8.61 16.88
C THR A 136 1.53 -9.25 16.32
N THR A 137 1.40 -10.00 15.22
CA THR A 137 2.47 -10.79 14.64
C THR A 137 3.35 -9.97 13.69
N TRP A 138 4.65 -10.29 13.67
CA TRP A 138 5.63 -9.72 12.75
C TRP A 138 6.34 -10.81 11.96
N SER A 139 6.67 -10.49 10.71
CA SER A 139 7.51 -11.35 9.88
C SER A 139 8.93 -11.47 10.44
N SER A 140 9.47 -12.68 10.36
CA SER A 140 10.81 -13.03 10.82
C SER A 140 11.86 -12.40 9.93
N VAL A 141 12.57 -11.40 10.46
CA VAL A 141 13.70 -10.75 9.79
C VAL A 141 14.78 -11.78 9.40
N PRO A 142 15.25 -12.68 10.30
CA PRO A 142 16.26 -13.67 9.93
C PRO A 142 15.83 -14.58 8.78
N LEU A 143 14.56 -14.98 8.74
CA LEU A 143 14.05 -15.83 7.66
C LEU A 143 13.96 -15.04 6.34
N CYS A 144 13.50 -13.79 6.39
CA CYS A 144 13.45 -12.94 5.21
C CYS A 144 14.85 -12.65 4.65
N GLU A 145 15.86 -12.48 5.49
CA GLU A 145 17.27 -12.33 5.06
C GLU A 145 17.80 -13.61 4.43
N LYS A 146 17.59 -14.76 5.10
CA LYS A 146 18.01 -16.08 4.61
C LYS A 146 17.41 -16.41 3.24
N LEU A 147 16.14 -16.10 3.04
CA LEU A 147 15.40 -16.34 1.80
C LEU A 147 15.49 -15.17 0.81
N GLN A 148 16.25 -14.12 1.13
CA GLN A 148 16.40 -12.91 0.29
C GLN A 148 15.06 -12.24 -0.09
N LEU A 149 14.09 -12.25 0.83
CA LEU A 149 12.77 -11.65 0.68
C LEU A 149 12.83 -10.13 0.97
N TRP A 150 13.54 -9.40 0.11
CA TRP A 150 13.85 -7.97 0.31
C TRP A 150 12.62 -7.08 0.44
N TYR A 151 11.53 -7.37 -0.28
CA TYR A 151 10.28 -6.62 -0.15
C TYR A 151 9.65 -6.78 1.23
N ALA A 152 9.65 -8.00 1.77
CA ALA A 152 9.13 -8.27 3.11
C ALA A 152 9.96 -7.51 4.16
N LEU A 153 11.29 -7.55 4.06
CA LEU A 153 12.19 -6.78 4.92
C LEU A 153 11.92 -5.28 4.84
N ALA A 154 11.81 -4.73 3.64
CA ALA A 154 11.52 -3.31 3.43
C ALA A 154 10.21 -2.90 4.12
N LYS A 155 9.15 -3.70 3.99
CA LYS A 155 7.86 -3.43 4.65
C LYS A 155 7.94 -3.56 6.17
N VAL A 156 8.63 -4.59 6.70
CA VAL A 156 8.84 -4.75 8.15
C VAL A 156 9.57 -3.54 8.73
N PHE A 157 10.71 -3.15 8.16
CA PHE A 157 11.52 -2.08 8.71
C PHE A 157 10.89 -0.70 8.52
N ALA A 158 10.24 -0.44 7.38
CA ALA A 158 9.54 0.82 7.16
C ALA A 158 8.35 0.98 8.13
N GLU A 159 7.57 -0.08 8.37
CA GLU A 159 6.45 -0.03 9.33
C GLU A 159 6.95 0.16 10.77
N LYS A 160 7.99 -0.57 11.19
CA LYS A 160 8.60 -0.38 12.52
C LYS A 160 9.12 1.05 12.72
N ALA A 161 9.89 1.56 11.76
CA ALA A 161 10.41 2.92 11.81
C ALA A 161 9.29 3.96 11.87
N ALA A 162 8.18 3.74 11.15
CA ALA A 162 7.01 4.60 11.20
C ALA A 162 6.35 4.61 12.58
N LEU A 163 6.14 3.43 13.17
CA LEU A 163 5.54 3.28 14.50
C LEU A 163 6.40 3.92 15.58
N ASP A 164 7.72 3.70 15.54
CA ASP A 164 8.67 4.30 16.49
C ASP A 164 8.67 5.83 16.36
N PHE A 165 8.80 6.35 15.14
CA PHE A 165 8.77 7.79 14.89
C PHE A 165 7.44 8.43 15.32
N ALA A 166 6.31 7.80 15.02
CA ALA A 166 5.00 8.31 15.39
C ALA A 166 4.84 8.39 16.91
N LYS A 167 5.27 7.34 17.62
CA LYS A 167 5.28 7.30 19.09
C LYS A 167 6.14 8.40 19.70
N GLU A 168 7.36 8.59 19.20
CA GLU A 168 8.30 9.61 19.70
C GLU A 168 7.81 11.05 19.45
N ASN A 169 6.98 11.24 18.42
CA ASN A 169 6.54 12.56 17.97
C ASN A 169 5.05 12.83 18.22
N ASN A 170 4.37 11.97 19.00
CA ASN A 170 2.94 12.07 19.31
C ASN A 170 2.04 12.20 18.06
N ILE A 171 2.36 11.44 17.00
CA ILE A 171 1.54 11.36 15.79
C ILE A 171 0.57 10.19 15.97
N ASP A 172 -0.73 10.43 15.79
CA ASP A 172 -1.71 9.34 15.67
C ASP A 172 -1.51 8.63 14.33
N LEU A 173 -0.98 7.40 14.40
CA LEU A 173 -0.65 6.57 13.25
C LEU A 173 -1.43 5.26 13.32
N VAL A 174 -2.16 4.96 12.24
CA VAL A 174 -2.79 3.66 12.01
C VAL A 174 -2.19 3.03 10.75
N THR A 175 -1.93 1.72 10.79
CA THR A 175 -1.42 1.00 9.62
C THR A 175 -2.47 0.04 9.07
N VAL A 176 -2.60 0.03 7.74
CA VAL A 176 -3.41 -0.97 7.01
C VAL A 176 -2.44 -1.89 6.29
N LEU A 177 -2.68 -3.20 6.38
CA LEU A 177 -1.81 -4.25 5.84
C LEU A 177 -2.57 -5.06 4.79
N PRO A 178 -2.70 -4.53 3.55
CA PRO A 178 -3.32 -5.28 2.48
C PRO A 178 -2.57 -6.58 2.18
N SER A 179 -3.36 -7.61 1.89
CA SER A 179 -2.87 -8.83 1.26
C SER A 179 -2.70 -8.62 -0.27
N PHE A 180 -2.70 -9.69 -1.06
CA PHE A 180 -2.55 -9.58 -2.51
C PHE A 180 -3.75 -8.83 -3.12
N VAL A 181 -3.52 -7.60 -3.56
CA VAL A 181 -4.59 -6.71 -4.02
C VAL A 181 -4.99 -7.04 -5.45
N ILE A 182 -6.26 -7.34 -5.65
CA ILE A 182 -6.89 -7.62 -6.94
C ILE A 182 -8.03 -6.63 -7.23
N GLY A 183 -8.41 -6.49 -8.49
CA GLY A 183 -9.51 -5.64 -8.92
C GLY A 183 -9.17 -4.77 -10.12
N PRO A 184 -10.10 -3.91 -10.56
CA PRO A 184 -9.91 -3.04 -11.72
C PRO A 184 -8.81 -2.00 -11.46
N SER A 185 -7.98 -1.73 -12.48
CA SER A 185 -7.00 -0.65 -12.46
C SER A 185 -7.58 0.62 -13.09
N LEU A 186 -7.40 1.76 -12.41
CA LEU A 186 -7.69 3.08 -12.98
C LEU A 186 -6.61 3.54 -13.97
N SER A 187 -5.39 3.03 -13.80
CA SER A 187 -4.26 3.33 -14.68
C SER A 187 -4.24 2.37 -15.87
N HIS A 188 -3.78 2.87 -17.02
CA HIS A 188 -3.48 2.05 -18.19
C HIS A 188 -2.22 1.18 -18.00
N GLU A 189 -1.37 1.52 -17.03
CA GLU A 189 -0.23 0.71 -16.63
C GLU A 189 -0.68 -0.27 -15.53
N LEU A 190 -0.35 -1.56 -15.69
CA LEU A 190 -0.65 -2.57 -14.69
C LEU A 190 0.28 -2.42 -13.49
N CYS A 191 -0.28 -2.52 -12.29
CA CYS A 191 0.52 -2.70 -11.08
C CYS A 191 1.12 -4.12 -11.04
N THR A 192 2.05 -4.37 -10.11
CA THR A 192 2.71 -5.67 -9.97
C THR A 192 1.71 -6.81 -9.79
N THR A 193 0.73 -6.68 -8.88
CA THR A 193 -0.24 -7.75 -8.61
C THR A 193 -1.15 -8.03 -9.81
N ALA A 194 -1.56 -7.01 -10.55
CA ALA A 194 -2.33 -7.17 -11.78
C ALA A 194 -1.49 -7.81 -12.90
N SER A 195 -0.20 -7.47 -12.97
CA SER A 195 0.75 -8.08 -13.92
C SER A 195 0.99 -9.55 -13.61
N ASP A 196 1.11 -9.92 -12.34
CA ASP A 196 1.25 -11.32 -11.93
C ASP A 196 0.00 -12.13 -12.30
N ILE A 197 -1.21 -11.61 -12.02
CA ILE A 197 -2.47 -12.27 -12.44
C ILE A 197 -2.56 -12.40 -13.96
N LEU A 198 -2.17 -11.37 -14.72
CA LEU A 198 -2.10 -11.46 -16.18
C LEU A 198 -1.13 -12.56 -16.62
N GLY A 199 0.04 -12.66 -16.00
CA GLY A 199 1.01 -13.73 -16.25
C GLY A 199 0.39 -15.11 -16.02
N LEU A 200 -0.33 -15.29 -14.90
CA LEU A 200 -1.02 -16.55 -14.61
C LEU A 200 -2.08 -16.90 -15.66
N LEU A 201 -2.85 -15.92 -16.14
CA LEU A 201 -3.79 -16.09 -17.25
C LEU A 201 -3.07 -16.44 -18.57
N GLN A 202 -1.77 -16.17 -18.69
CA GLN A 202 -0.95 -16.50 -19.85
C GLN A 202 -0.13 -17.80 -19.67
N GLY A 203 -0.32 -18.49 -18.54
CA GLY A 203 0.37 -19.75 -18.23
C GLY A 203 1.66 -19.62 -17.42
N ASP A 204 2.02 -18.42 -16.94
CA ASP A 204 3.18 -18.22 -16.07
C ASP A 204 2.86 -18.61 -14.62
N THR A 205 3.60 -19.59 -14.09
CA THR A 205 3.44 -20.11 -12.73
C THR A 205 4.54 -19.71 -11.76
N ASP A 206 5.62 -19.09 -12.23
CA ASP A 206 6.84 -18.90 -11.44
C ASP A 206 6.57 -18.01 -10.22
N ARG A 207 5.81 -16.94 -10.43
CA ARG A 207 5.42 -15.99 -9.37
C ARG A 207 4.58 -16.65 -8.29
N PHE A 208 3.53 -17.37 -8.68
CA PHE A 208 2.60 -17.99 -7.73
C PHE A 208 3.24 -19.14 -6.97
N THR A 209 4.15 -19.89 -7.61
CA THR A 209 4.95 -20.92 -6.93
C THR A 209 5.77 -20.30 -5.79
N SER A 210 6.33 -19.11 -6.00
CA SER A 210 7.09 -18.38 -4.96
C SER A 210 6.22 -17.78 -3.85
N TYR A 211 4.94 -17.47 -4.14
CA TYR A 211 4.02 -16.89 -3.17
C TYR A 211 3.41 -17.93 -2.22
N GLY A 212 3.20 -19.16 -2.71
CA GLY A 212 2.54 -20.21 -1.96
C GLY A 212 1.12 -19.82 -1.57
N ARG A 213 0.71 -20.17 -0.34
CA ARG A 213 -0.60 -19.79 0.19
C ARG A 213 -0.65 -18.28 0.47
N MET A 214 -1.64 -17.60 -0.10
CA MET A 214 -1.69 -16.13 -0.15
C MET A 214 -3.08 -15.60 0.19
N GLY A 215 -3.13 -14.49 0.93
CA GLY A 215 -4.36 -13.73 1.13
C GLY A 215 -4.67 -12.84 -0.08
N TYR A 216 -5.94 -12.72 -0.46
CA TYR A 216 -6.42 -11.87 -1.54
C TYR A 216 -7.44 -10.86 -0.99
N VAL A 217 -7.41 -9.64 -1.52
CA VAL A 217 -8.34 -8.56 -1.14
C VAL A 217 -8.67 -7.69 -2.35
N HIS A 218 -9.93 -7.26 -2.44
CA HIS A 218 -10.36 -6.37 -3.51
C HIS A 218 -9.86 -4.93 -3.27
N ILE A 219 -9.46 -4.23 -4.32
CA ILE A 219 -8.93 -2.85 -4.25
C ILE A 219 -9.92 -1.87 -3.58
N ASP A 220 -11.21 -2.02 -3.82
CA ASP A 220 -12.23 -1.18 -3.18
C ASP A 220 -12.30 -1.41 -1.67
N ASP A 221 -12.11 -2.64 -1.21
CA ASP A 221 -12.09 -2.95 0.22
C ASP A 221 -10.83 -2.39 0.87
N VAL A 222 -9.69 -2.40 0.17
CA VAL A 222 -8.47 -1.72 0.62
C VAL A 222 -8.71 -0.22 0.77
N ALA A 223 -9.26 0.44 -0.25
CA ALA A 223 -9.56 1.87 -0.22
C ALA A 223 -10.53 2.22 0.92
N ARG A 224 -11.63 1.47 1.04
CA ARG A 224 -12.61 1.61 2.14
C ARG A 224 -11.99 1.39 3.51
N SER A 225 -11.09 0.40 3.66
CA SER A 225 -10.41 0.13 4.93
C SER A 225 -9.58 1.33 5.37
N HIS A 226 -8.84 1.97 4.45
CA HIS A 226 -8.06 3.16 4.76
C HIS A 226 -8.97 4.31 5.22
N ILE A 227 -10.09 4.54 4.52
CA ILE A 227 -11.06 5.59 4.88
C ILE A 227 -11.66 5.30 6.26
N LEU A 228 -12.10 4.05 6.48
CA LEU A 228 -12.74 3.64 7.72
C LEU A 228 -11.84 3.83 8.93
N VAL A 229 -10.56 3.42 8.85
CA VAL A 229 -9.62 3.60 9.98
C VAL A 229 -9.22 5.07 10.18
N TYR A 230 -9.31 5.91 9.14
CA TYR A 230 -9.14 7.34 9.30
C TYR A 230 -10.34 7.98 10.01
N GLU A 231 -11.56 7.65 9.58
CA GLU A 231 -12.81 8.26 10.06
C GLU A 231 -13.26 7.75 11.43
N THR A 232 -12.79 6.57 11.86
CA THR A 232 -13.16 5.96 13.15
C THR A 232 -12.24 6.48 14.27
N PRO A 233 -12.69 7.34 15.20
CA PRO A 233 -11.81 7.96 16.19
C PRO A 233 -11.04 6.94 17.06
N GLU A 234 -11.66 5.80 17.38
CA GLU A 234 -11.10 4.78 18.25
C GLU A 234 -10.10 3.84 17.56
N ALA A 235 -10.00 3.89 16.22
CA ALA A 235 -9.12 3.03 15.44
C ALA A 235 -7.65 3.28 15.84
N ARG A 236 -6.91 2.19 16.10
CA ARG A 236 -5.54 2.24 16.61
C ARG A 236 -4.76 0.98 16.24
N GLY A 237 -3.46 1.16 16.03
CA GLY A 237 -2.55 0.05 15.75
C GLY A 237 -2.57 -0.36 14.29
N ARG A 238 -2.58 -1.67 14.07
CA ARG A 238 -2.38 -2.33 12.78
C ARG A 238 -3.68 -3.03 12.39
N TYR A 239 -4.03 -3.05 11.10
CA TYR A 239 -5.23 -3.71 10.57
C TYR A 239 -4.89 -4.59 9.37
N LEU A 240 -5.05 -5.90 9.50
CA LEU A 240 -4.89 -6.83 8.38
C LEU A 240 -6.07 -6.69 7.42
N CYS A 241 -5.79 -6.36 6.16
CA CYS A 241 -6.81 -6.16 5.14
C CYS A 241 -6.74 -7.33 4.13
N SER A 242 -7.47 -8.40 4.45
CA SER A 242 -7.50 -9.65 3.68
C SER A 242 -8.92 -10.22 3.68
N SER A 243 -9.38 -10.73 2.54
CA SER A 243 -10.74 -11.29 2.39
C SER A 243 -10.73 -12.81 2.41
N VAL A 244 -9.90 -13.43 1.56
CA VAL A 244 -9.81 -14.88 1.43
C VAL A 244 -8.36 -15.31 1.35
N VAL A 245 -8.03 -16.50 1.85
CA VAL A 245 -6.71 -17.10 1.72
C VAL A 245 -6.83 -18.32 0.84
N LEU A 246 -6.08 -18.34 -0.26
CA LEU A 246 -6.11 -19.42 -1.25
C LEU A 246 -4.71 -19.99 -1.43
N ASP A 247 -4.62 -21.29 -1.69
CA ASP A 247 -3.46 -21.89 -2.33
C ASP A 247 -3.51 -21.72 -3.86
N ASN A 248 -2.43 -22.10 -4.54
CA ASN A 248 -2.31 -21.94 -5.99
C ASN A 248 -3.31 -22.78 -6.77
N ASN A 249 -3.65 -23.99 -6.30
CA ASN A 249 -4.60 -24.87 -6.97
C ASN A 249 -6.02 -24.33 -6.84
N GLU A 250 -6.37 -23.81 -5.66
CA GLU A 250 -7.65 -23.14 -5.43
C GLU A 250 -7.80 -21.91 -6.33
N LEU A 251 -6.76 -21.06 -6.41
CA LEU A 251 -6.77 -19.89 -7.29
C LEU A 251 -6.94 -20.29 -8.76
N VAL A 252 -6.11 -21.23 -9.25
CA VAL A 252 -6.15 -21.74 -10.62
C VAL A 252 -7.53 -22.33 -10.92
N GLY A 253 -8.08 -23.15 -10.02
CA GLY A 253 -9.40 -23.73 -10.18
C GLY A 253 -10.51 -22.69 -10.34
N LEU A 254 -10.45 -21.59 -9.58
CA LEU A 254 -11.39 -20.47 -9.72
C LEU A 254 -11.23 -19.77 -11.08
N LEU A 255 -9.99 -19.48 -11.48
CA LEU A 255 -9.71 -18.77 -12.73
C LEU A 255 -10.07 -19.61 -13.96
N THR A 256 -9.73 -20.90 -14.00
CA THR A 256 -10.04 -21.80 -15.13
C THR A 256 -11.54 -21.97 -15.33
N LYS A 257 -12.31 -22.02 -14.23
CA LYS A 257 -13.77 -22.08 -14.30
C LYS A 257 -14.37 -20.80 -14.89
N GLN A 258 -13.81 -19.65 -14.55
CA GLN A 258 -14.33 -18.36 -14.99
C GLN A 258 -13.84 -17.97 -16.40
N PHE A 259 -12.61 -18.35 -16.76
CA PHE A 259 -11.97 -17.99 -18.00
C PHE A 259 -11.38 -19.19 -18.75
N PRO A 260 -12.23 -20.11 -19.24
CA PRO A 260 -11.80 -21.41 -19.80
C PRO A 260 -11.02 -21.31 -21.12
N VAL A 261 -10.94 -20.13 -21.72
CA VAL A 261 -10.25 -19.89 -23.00
C VAL A 261 -8.78 -19.53 -22.84
N PHE A 262 -8.35 -19.18 -21.63
CA PHE A 262 -6.96 -18.83 -21.36
C PHE A 262 -6.13 -20.07 -21.01
N PRO A 263 -4.83 -20.08 -21.33
CA PRO A 263 -3.92 -21.18 -21.00
C PRO A 263 -3.49 -21.12 -19.53
N ILE A 264 -4.46 -21.09 -18.61
CA ILE A 264 -4.21 -21.18 -17.18
C ILE A 264 -3.68 -22.60 -16.91
N PRO A 265 -2.57 -22.75 -16.15
CA PRO A 265 -1.89 -24.03 -15.89
C PRO A 265 -2.79 -25.09 -15.23
#